data_AF-A0A2V9YVM7-F1
#
_entry.id   AF-A0A2V9YVM7-F1
#
_cell.length_a   1.000
_cell.length_b   1.000
_cell.length_c   1.000
_cell.angle_alpha   90.00
_cell.angle_beta   90.00
_cell.angle_gamma   90.00
#
_symmetry.space_group_name_H-M   'P 1'
#
loop_
_entity.id
_entity.type
_entity.pdbx_description
1 polymer ?
#
loop_
_entity_poly.entity_id
_entity_poly.type
_entity_poly.pdbx_seq_one_letter_code
_entity_poly.pdbx_strand_id
1 'polypeptide(L)'
;DGSTVASPIAVHATVTDANPVTVTQIYADGAKMTEVPGAGITASLDLADGSHQVTVQAIEAGTSHVFKSTIHLNVLNSSANSQEGIPPSSHVVLVIEENHTYDQVRSGMPWLVSMGTTYGHTLNYHADEPGSLLDYLWLSSGSGEQTFGCTGNACGKPITDDNIFRQLKAAGLSWKVYAQSLPSIGYMGSQSGAYVKRHNPAPWYSDVINSAAEQQRMVPFTQLATDLANGTLPNYSIIIPDLQNDAHDGTLAQADDFLSVHVSPVLQYPQF
;
A
#
# COMPACT_ATOMS: atom_id res chain seq x y z
N ASP A 1 13.08 -25.40 -0.03
CA ASP A 1 13.76 -26.47 -0.78
C ASP A 1 12.74 -27.12 -1.70
N GLY A 2 13.09 -27.35 -2.97
CA GLY A 2 12.22 -27.90 -4.02
C GLY A 2 11.23 -26.93 -4.66
N SER A 3 11.29 -25.62 -4.38
CA SER A 3 10.36 -24.62 -4.91
C SER A 3 10.70 -24.19 -6.33
N THR A 4 9.69 -23.79 -7.11
CA THR A 4 9.89 -23.09 -8.39
C THR A 4 9.78 -21.58 -8.17
N VAL A 5 10.75 -20.81 -8.68
CA VAL A 5 10.85 -19.35 -8.50
C VAL A 5 11.19 -18.64 -9.81
N ALA A 6 10.79 -17.38 -9.93
CA ALA A 6 11.17 -16.54 -11.06
C ALA A 6 12.55 -15.89 -10.82
N SER A 7 13.26 -15.62 -11.91
CA SER A 7 14.47 -14.78 -11.91
C SER A 7 14.09 -13.29 -12.04
N PRO A 8 14.72 -12.35 -11.32
CA PRO A 8 15.75 -12.59 -10.33
C PRO A 8 15.22 -13.15 -9.00
N ILE A 9 16.04 -13.96 -8.35
CA ILE A 9 15.72 -14.58 -7.06
C ILE A 9 16.16 -13.66 -5.92
N ALA A 10 15.21 -13.25 -5.08
CA ALA A 10 15.52 -12.58 -3.82
C ALA A 10 15.99 -13.59 -2.77
N VAL A 11 17.22 -13.42 -2.28
CA VAL A 11 17.81 -14.21 -1.21
C VAL A 11 17.98 -13.33 0.02
N HIS A 12 17.30 -13.69 1.10
CA HIS A 12 17.50 -13.09 2.43
C HIS A 12 17.97 -14.17 3.39
N ALA A 13 19.13 -13.97 4.01
CA ALA A 13 19.67 -14.88 4.99
C ALA A 13 20.30 -14.14 6.16
N THR A 14 20.09 -14.67 7.35
CA THR A 14 20.70 -14.21 8.60
C THR A 14 21.33 -15.38 9.31
N VAL A 15 22.45 -15.11 9.98
CA VAL A 15 23.23 -16.09 10.73
C VAL A 15 23.00 -15.81 12.21
N THR A 16 22.58 -16.83 12.94
CA THR A 16 22.39 -16.75 14.39
C THR A 16 23.46 -17.61 15.04
N ASP A 17 24.62 -17.01 15.28
CA ASP A 17 25.75 -17.66 15.95
C ASP A 17 26.28 -16.78 17.09
N ALA A 18 26.86 -17.41 18.11
CA ALA A 18 27.42 -16.73 19.27
C ALA A 18 28.76 -16.05 18.95
N ASN A 19 29.48 -16.52 17.93
CA ASN A 19 30.72 -15.92 17.47
C ASN A 19 30.46 -14.88 16.35
N PRO A 20 31.28 -13.82 16.25
CA PRO A 20 31.14 -12.84 15.18
C PRO A 20 31.35 -13.47 13.80
N VAL A 21 30.44 -13.23 12.87
CA VAL A 21 30.58 -13.60 11.45
C VAL A 21 31.32 -12.50 10.71
N THR A 22 32.38 -12.87 9.99
CA THR A 22 33.18 -11.93 9.19
C THR A 22 32.51 -11.63 7.86
N VAL A 23 32.01 -12.66 7.18
CA VAL A 23 31.39 -12.54 5.86
C VAL A 23 30.28 -13.56 5.68
N THR A 24 29.21 -13.13 5.02
CA THR A 24 28.16 -14.01 4.49
C THR A 24 28.22 -13.98 2.96
N GLN A 25 28.20 -15.15 2.34
CA GLN A 25 28.39 -15.38 0.90
C GLN A 25 27.19 -16.13 0.34
N ILE A 26 26.82 -15.85 -0.91
CA ILE A 26 25.83 -16.61 -1.66
C ILE A 26 26.53 -17.30 -2.84
N TYR A 27 26.24 -18.58 -3.00
CA TYR A 27 26.68 -19.42 -4.12
C TYR A 27 25.48 -19.94 -4.89
N ALA A 28 25.59 -20.02 -6.21
CA ALA A 28 24.66 -20.73 -7.08
C ALA A 28 25.44 -21.77 -7.90
N ASP A 29 25.01 -23.03 -7.86
CA ASP A 29 25.65 -24.17 -8.54
C ASP A 29 27.16 -24.28 -8.27
N GLY A 30 27.57 -23.93 -7.06
CA GLY A 30 28.97 -23.93 -6.63
C GLY A 30 29.79 -22.70 -7.03
N ALA A 31 29.24 -21.77 -7.82
CA ALA A 31 29.87 -20.50 -8.14
C ALA A 31 29.49 -19.41 -7.13
N LYS A 32 30.47 -18.62 -6.65
CA LYS A 32 30.20 -17.50 -5.73
C LYS A 32 29.54 -16.36 -6.49
N MET A 33 28.33 -15.99 -6.09
CA MET A 33 27.55 -14.92 -6.72
C MET A 33 27.84 -13.56 -6.08
N THR A 34 27.85 -13.51 -4.74
CA THR A 34 28.06 -12.28 -3.99
C THR A 34 28.52 -12.57 -2.56
N GLU A 35 29.05 -11.55 -1.90
CA GLU A 35 29.40 -11.59 -0.47
C GLU A 35 29.25 -10.22 0.18
N VAL A 36 28.89 -10.22 1.46
CA VAL A 36 28.79 -9.00 2.28
C VAL A 36 29.45 -9.24 3.65
N PRO A 37 30.09 -8.21 4.24
CA PRO A 37 30.58 -8.30 5.61
C PRO A 37 29.45 -8.51 6.61
N GLY A 38 29.69 -9.31 7.64
CA GLY A 38 28.76 -9.53 8.75
C GLY A 38 27.82 -10.74 8.59
N ALA A 39 26.88 -10.84 9.54
CA ALA A 39 26.05 -12.02 9.79
C ALA A 39 24.74 -12.08 8.99
N GLY A 40 24.60 -11.31 7.91
CA GLY A 40 23.38 -11.33 7.10
C GLY A 40 23.61 -10.82 5.70
N ILE A 41 22.85 -11.33 4.75
CA ILE A 41 22.90 -10.94 3.35
C ILE A 41 21.50 -10.85 2.76
N THR A 42 21.25 -9.76 2.03
CA THR A 42 20.10 -9.61 1.13
C THR A 42 20.65 -9.37 -0.25
N ALA A 43 20.30 -10.22 -1.22
CA ALA A 43 20.78 -10.10 -2.58
C ALA A 43 19.73 -10.56 -3.60
N SER A 44 19.90 -10.08 -4.83
CA SER A 44 19.14 -10.48 -6.01
C SER A 44 20.05 -11.31 -6.91
N LEU A 45 19.63 -12.51 -7.30
CA LEU A 45 20.39 -13.40 -8.18
C LEU A 45 19.70 -13.58 -9.53
N ASP A 46 20.39 -13.25 -10.62
CA ASP A 46 19.95 -13.58 -11.97
C ASP A 46 20.43 -14.99 -12.34
N LEU A 47 19.55 -15.98 -12.27
CA LEU A 47 19.84 -17.37 -12.68
C LEU A 47 19.08 -17.73 -13.97
N ALA A 48 19.65 -18.65 -14.75
CA ALA A 48 19.04 -19.18 -15.98
C ALA A 48 17.86 -20.12 -15.66
N ASP A 49 17.15 -20.61 -16.68
CA ASP A 49 16.08 -21.60 -16.47
C ASP A 49 16.68 -22.95 -16.09
N GLY A 50 16.02 -23.63 -15.15
CA GLY A 50 16.32 -25.00 -14.78
C GLY A 50 16.53 -25.18 -13.29
N SER A 51 16.99 -26.36 -12.92
CA SER A 51 17.26 -26.70 -11.53
C SER A 51 18.58 -26.08 -11.09
N HIS A 52 18.53 -25.30 -10.02
CA HIS A 52 19.68 -24.66 -9.40
C HIS A 52 19.82 -25.06 -7.93
N GLN A 53 21.06 -25.05 -7.46
CA GLN A 53 21.41 -25.18 -6.05
C GLN A 53 21.90 -23.82 -5.53
N VAL A 54 21.18 -23.23 -4.58
CA VAL A 54 21.60 -21.99 -3.92
C VAL A 54 22.09 -22.30 -2.51
N THR A 55 23.32 -21.90 -2.21
CA THR A 55 23.95 -22.09 -0.91
C THR A 55 24.32 -20.75 -0.29
N VAL A 56 23.85 -20.50 0.93
CA VAL A 56 24.35 -19.39 1.75
C VAL A 56 25.42 -19.95 2.68
N GLN A 57 26.56 -19.27 2.72
CA GLN A 57 27.71 -19.61 3.54
C GLN A 57 28.06 -18.46 4.48
N ALA A 58 28.33 -18.74 5.76
CA ALA A 58 28.84 -17.75 6.71
C ALA A 58 30.19 -18.21 7.26
N ILE A 59 31.14 -17.27 7.39
CA ILE A 59 32.49 -17.53 7.89
C ILE A 59 32.69 -16.79 9.20
N GLU A 60 32.96 -17.52 10.28
CA GLU A 60 33.26 -16.95 11.59
C GLU A 60 34.60 -16.21 11.62
N ALA A 61 34.69 -15.18 12.46
CA ALA A 61 35.91 -14.42 12.68
C ALA A 61 36.96 -15.23 13.45
N GLY A 62 38.17 -15.32 12.88
CA GLY A 62 39.32 -15.92 13.55
C GLY A 62 39.31 -17.45 13.64
N THR A 63 38.32 -18.12 13.06
CA THR A 63 38.25 -19.58 12.93
C THR A 63 38.17 -20.00 11.46
N SER A 64 38.39 -21.29 11.16
CA SER A 64 38.07 -21.86 9.85
C SER A 64 36.64 -22.42 9.80
N HIS A 65 35.79 -22.01 10.74
CA HIS A 65 34.44 -22.54 10.85
C HIS A 65 33.52 -21.89 9.81
N VAL A 66 32.76 -22.74 9.14
CA VAL A 66 31.91 -22.35 8.01
C VAL A 66 30.55 -22.99 8.19
N PHE A 67 29.53 -22.15 8.34
CA PHE A 67 28.14 -22.59 8.31
C PHE A 67 27.62 -22.52 6.88
N LYS A 68 26.85 -23.53 6.47
CA LYS A 68 26.21 -23.56 5.15
C LYS A 68 24.76 -24.01 5.27
N SER A 69 23.90 -23.34 4.50
CA SER A 69 22.54 -23.81 4.25
C SER A 69 22.32 -23.81 2.74
N THR A 70 21.81 -24.93 2.24
CA THR A 70 21.63 -25.17 0.81
C THR A 70 20.17 -25.47 0.53
N ILE A 71 19.62 -24.82 -0.49
CA ILE A 71 18.32 -25.14 -1.05
C ILE A 71 18.46 -25.47 -2.53
N HIS A 72 17.62 -26.38 -3.00
CA HIS A 72 17.40 -26.65 -4.40
C HIS A 72 16.13 -25.92 -4.82
N LEU A 73 16.17 -25.31 -5.99
CA LEU A 73 15.04 -24.60 -6.57
C LEU A 73 15.05 -24.78 -8.09
N ASN A 74 13.89 -24.64 -8.72
CA ASN A 74 13.79 -24.58 -10.16
C ASN A 74 13.53 -23.13 -10.57
N VAL A 75 14.33 -22.60 -11.49
CA VAL A 75 14.19 -21.25 -12.02
C VAL A 75 13.52 -21.33 -13.38
N LEU A 76 12.63 -20.39 -13.65
CA LEU A 76 12.04 -20.17 -14.97
C LEU A 76 12.23 -18.69 -15.31
N ASN A 77 12.97 -18.38 -16.38
CA ASN A 77 12.94 -17.05 -16.99
C ASN A 77 11.64 -16.98 -17.78
N SER A 78 10.74 -16.15 -17.31
CA SER A 78 9.63 -15.67 -18.11
C SER A 78 10.17 -14.84 -19.27
N SER A 79 10.61 -15.50 -20.34
CA SER A 79 10.77 -14.90 -21.69
C SER A 79 9.40 -14.72 -22.36
N ALA A 80 8.44 -14.30 -21.56
CA ALA A 80 7.14 -13.79 -21.93
C ALA A 80 6.90 -12.68 -20.92
N ASN A 81 6.60 -11.50 -21.41
CA ASN A 81 6.29 -10.33 -20.61
C ASN A 81 4.90 -10.52 -19.95
N SER A 82 4.81 -11.53 -19.10
CA SER A 82 3.77 -11.79 -18.15
C SER A 82 4.51 -12.36 -16.96
N GLN A 83 4.90 -11.46 -16.06
CA GLN A 83 4.61 -11.73 -14.66
C GLN A 83 3.31 -12.57 -14.64
N GLU A 84 3.30 -13.80 -14.12
CA GLU A 84 2.13 -14.22 -13.33
C GLU A 84 2.13 -13.33 -12.07
N GLY A 85 2.08 -12.03 -12.32
CA GLY A 85 1.75 -11.02 -11.36
C GLY A 85 0.30 -11.25 -11.08
N ILE A 86 -0.08 -10.89 -9.86
CA ILE A 86 -1.45 -10.53 -9.55
C ILE A 86 -1.97 -9.78 -10.78
N PRO A 87 -2.98 -10.33 -11.50
CA PRO A 87 -3.49 -9.68 -12.69
C PRO A 87 -3.73 -8.22 -12.36
N PRO A 88 -3.25 -7.26 -13.18
CA PRO A 88 -3.35 -5.87 -12.83
C PRO A 88 -4.83 -5.53 -12.60
N SER A 89 -5.16 -5.09 -11.38
CA SER A 89 -6.51 -4.63 -11.08
C SER A 89 -6.83 -3.47 -12.02
N SER A 90 -7.93 -3.57 -12.75
CA SER A 90 -8.38 -2.46 -13.61
C SER A 90 -8.76 -1.24 -12.76
N HIS A 91 -9.23 -1.52 -11.54
CA HIS A 91 -9.59 -0.53 -10.52
C HIS A 91 -9.11 -0.96 -9.13
N VAL A 92 -8.64 0.01 -8.36
CA VAL A 92 -8.47 -0.09 -6.91
C VAL A 92 -9.34 0.98 -6.28
N VAL A 93 -10.20 0.60 -5.33
CA VAL A 93 -11.02 1.53 -4.56
C VAL A 93 -10.60 1.44 -3.10
N LEU A 94 -10.00 2.51 -2.59
CA LEU A 94 -9.62 2.69 -1.19
C LEU A 94 -10.71 3.47 -0.47
N VAL A 95 -11.39 2.84 0.48
CA VAL A 95 -12.38 3.48 1.36
C VAL A 95 -11.74 3.65 2.73
N ILE A 96 -11.82 4.85 3.30
CA ILE A 96 -11.13 5.19 4.55
C ILE A 96 -12.15 5.69 5.57
N GLU A 97 -12.38 4.89 6.61
CA GLU A 97 -13.10 5.26 7.84
C GLU A 97 -12.09 5.68 8.91
N GLU A 98 -12.53 6.36 9.97
CA GLU A 98 -11.68 6.93 11.01
C GLU A 98 -11.59 6.08 12.29
N ASN A 99 -10.89 6.66 13.28
CA ASN A 99 -10.24 5.95 14.38
C ASN A 99 -11.17 5.17 15.31
N HIS A 100 -11.18 3.85 15.17
CA HIS A 100 -11.78 2.92 16.13
C HIS A 100 -10.91 1.70 16.39
N THR A 101 -11.07 1.11 17.58
CA THR A 101 -10.41 -0.17 17.88
C THR A 101 -11.05 -1.30 17.07
N TYR A 102 -10.28 -2.34 16.80
CA TYR A 102 -10.76 -3.55 16.12
C TYR A 102 -12.00 -4.15 16.80
N ASP A 103 -12.02 -4.20 18.14
CA ASP A 103 -13.17 -4.73 18.90
C ASP A 103 -14.41 -3.84 18.79
N GLN A 104 -14.24 -2.52 18.74
CA GLN A 104 -15.34 -1.58 18.51
C GLN A 104 -15.97 -1.82 17.13
N VAL A 105 -15.16 -1.86 16.07
CA VAL A 105 -15.63 -2.15 14.70
C VAL A 105 -16.34 -3.50 14.63
N ARG A 106 -15.76 -4.55 15.22
CA ARG A 106 -16.39 -5.89 15.28
C ARG A 106 -17.77 -5.91 15.94
N SER A 107 -17.99 -5.04 16.91
CA SER A 107 -19.24 -4.96 17.65
C SER A 107 -20.26 -4.00 17.03
N GLY A 108 -19.79 -2.96 16.35
CA GLY A 108 -20.62 -1.82 15.91
C GLY A 108 -20.85 -1.70 14.41
N MET A 109 -20.12 -2.46 13.58
CA MET A 109 -20.18 -2.37 12.11
C MET A 109 -20.43 -3.74 11.46
N PRO A 110 -21.61 -4.36 11.67
CA PRO A 110 -21.89 -5.71 11.20
C PRO A 110 -21.76 -5.91 9.69
N TRP A 111 -22.11 -4.91 8.87
CA TRP A 111 -21.95 -5.02 7.42
C TRP A 111 -20.47 -5.07 7.03
N LEU A 112 -19.64 -4.16 7.54
CA LEU A 112 -18.19 -4.16 7.26
C LEU A 112 -17.53 -5.46 7.72
N VAL A 113 -17.90 -5.97 8.90
CA VAL A 113 -17.43 -7.27 9.41
C VAL A 113 -17.85 -8.42 8.49
N SER A 114 -19.06 -8.37 7.93
CA SER A 114 -19.53 -9.39 6.98
C SER A 114 -18.74 -9.36 5.67
N MET A 115 -18.30 -8.19 5.20
CA MET A 115 -17.42 -8.06 4.05
C MET A 115 -16.05 -8.67 4.34
N GLY A 116 -15.46 -8.37 5.50
CA GLY A 116 -14.19 -8.98 5.92
C GLY A 116 -14.25 -10.50 6.13
N THR A 117 -15.45 -11.04 6.41
CA THR A 117 -15.69 -12.50 6.49
C THR A 117 -15.86 -13.14 5.10
N THR A 118 -16.49 -12.42 4.17
CA THR A 118 -16.76 -12.90 2.80
C THR A 118 -15.51 -12.89 1.94
N TYR A 119 -14.71 -11.83 2.06
CA TYR A 119 -13.49 -11.63 1.28
C TYR A 119 -12.27 -11.94 2.16
N GLY A 120 -11.79 -10.96 2.91
CA GLY A 120 -10.69 -11.11 3.85
C GLY A 120 -10.52 -9.86 4.70
N HIS A 121 -9.91 -10.04 5.86
CA HIS A 121 -9.51 -8.95 6.76
C HIS A 121 -8.17 -9.26 7.39
N THR A 122 -7.46 -8.22 7.81
CA THR A 122 -6.16 -8.34 8.48
C THR A 122 -6.35 -8.36 10.00
N LEU A 123 -5.60 -9.24 10.68
CA LEU A 123 -5.61 -9.35 12.15
C LEU A 123 -4.45 -8.59 12.80
N ASN A 124 -3.51 -8.09 12.00
CA ASN A 124 -2.29 -7.43 12.46
C ASN A 124 -2.00 -6.19 11.59
N TYR A 125 -2.98 -5.31 11.49
CA TYR A 125 -2.88 -4.01 10.83
C TYR A 125 -2.92 -2.92 11.89
N HIS A 126 -1.94 -2.02 11.87
CA HIS A 126 -1.76 -0.97 12.87
C HIS A 126 -1.51 0.35 12.16
N ALA A 127 -1.97 1.45 12.77
CA ALA A 127 -1.55 2.79 12.39
C ALA A 127 -0.07 2.98 12.76
N ASP A 128 0.69 3.61 11.87
CA ASP A 128 2.12 3.88 12.07
C ASP A 128 2.35 5.00 13.11
N GLU A 129 1.45 5.98 13.17
CA GLU A 129 1.47 7.06 14.15
C GLU A 129 0.08 7.69 14.35
N PRO A 130 -0.20 8.35 15.49
CA PRO A 130 -1.54 8.86 15.77
C PRO A 130 -1.87 10.14 14.98
N GLY A 131 -3.07 10.18 14.42
CA GLY A 131 -3.76 11.39 13.98
C GLY A 131 -4.13 11.35 12.51
N SER A 132 -5.40 11.64 12.22
CA SER A 132 -6.03 11.35 10.92
C SER A 132 -5.17 11.70 9.72
N LEU A 133 -4.71 12.96 9.57
CA LEU A 133 -3.92 13.33 8.40
C LEU A 133 -2.69 12.45 8.19
N LEU A 134 -1.99 12.06 9.27
CA LEU A 134 -0.80 11.22 9.16
C LEU A 134 -1.17 9.83 8.63
N ASP A 135 -2.30 9.26 9.04
CA ASP A 135 -2.78 7.97 8.51
C ASP A 135 -3.07 8.04 7.00
N TYR A 136 -3.70 9.12 6.51
CA TYR A 136 -3.89 9.30 5.06
C TYR A 136 -2.56 9.45 4.32
N LEU A 137 -1.56 10.11 4.91
CA LEU A 137 -0.24 10.27 4.31
C LEU A 137 0.54 8.94 4.28
N TRP A 138 0.46 8.11 5.32
CA TRP A 138 1.00 6.75 5.28
C TRP A 138 0.38 5.91 4.16
N LEU A 139 -0.93 6.04 3.95
CA LEU A 139 -1.61 5.38 2.83
C LEU A 139 -1.19 5.91 1.44
N SER A 140 -0.82 7.19 1.31
CA SER A 140 -0.53 7.81 0.01
C SER A 140 0.94 8.03 -0.34
N SER A 141 1.85 8.08 0.63
CA SER A 141 3.30 8.20 0.41
C SER A 141 4.15 7.26 1.26
N GLY A 142 3.55 6.44 2.14
CA GLY A 142 4.29 5.52 3.00
C GLY A 142 5.15 6.23 4.06
N SER A 143 4.73 7.43 4.48
CA SER A 143 5.41 8.28 5.46
C SER A 143 4.42 9.29 6.06
N GLY A 144 4.70 9.74 7.29
CA GLY A 144 3.98 10.87 7.92
C GLY A 144 4.45 12.25 7.49
N GLU A 145 5.46 12.34 6.62
CA GLU A 145 5.87 13.59 5.97
C GLU A 145 6.33 14.68 6.96
N GLN A 146 6.98 14.27 8.06
CA GLN A 146 7.37 15.18 9.15
C GLN A 146 8.33 16.29 8.67
N THR A 147 9.13 16.02 7.63
CA THR A 147 10.01 17.02 6.98
C THR A 147 9.23 18.20 6.38
N PHE A 148 7.93 18.03 6.12
CA PHE A 148 6.97 19.04 5.66
C PHE A 148 6.19 19.72 6.78
N GLY A 149 6.54 19.43 8.04
CA GLY A 149 5.83 19.93 9.21
C GLY A 149 4.40 19.39 9.28
N CYS A 150 4.19 18.16 8.78
CA CYS A 150 2.92 17.45 8.88
C CYS A 150 2.66 16.99 10.31
N THR A 151 1.39 17.06 10.69
CA THR A 151 0.80 16.65 11.97
C THR A 151 -0.52 15.96 11.65
N GLY A 152 -1.21 15.40 12.65
CA GLY A 152 -2.54 14.79 12.45
C GLY A 152 -3.63 15.74 11.90
N ASN A 153 -3.37 17.05 11.76
CA ASN A 153 -4.33 18.04 11.28
C ASN A 153 -3.91 18.79 10.01
N ALA A 154 -2.61 19.06 9.85
CA ALA A 154 -2.11 19.89 8.76
C ALA A 154 -0.62 19.70 8.52
N CYS A 155 -0.16 20.13 7.34
CA CYS A 155 1.25 20.31 7.00
C CYS A 155 1.62 21.80 6.88
N GLY A 156 2.84 22.14 7.29
CA GLY A 156 3.36 23.51 7.25
C GLY A 156 3.80 23.97 5.85
N LYS A 157 4.07 23.04 4.93
CA LYS A 157 4.44 23.33 3.54
C LYS A 157 3.94 22.22 2.59
N PRO A 158 3.82 22.50 1.27
CA PRO A 158 3.49 21.48 0.28
C PRO A 158 4.46 20.29 0.34
N ILE A 159 3.91 19.09 0.24
CA ILE A 159 4.68 17.85 0.25
C ILE A 159 5.28 17.63 -1.14
N THR A 160 6.60 17.44 -1.21
CA THR A 160 7.32 17.20 -2.47
C THR A 160 7.83 15.77 -2.61
N ASP A 161 7.78 14.98 -1.55
CA ASP A 161 8.18 13.58 -1.56
C ASP A 161 7.27 12.75 -2.48
N ASP A 162 7.74 11.55 -2.79
CA ASP A 162 7.04 10.66 -3.72
C ASP A 162 5.72 10.18 -3.15
N ASN A 163 4.73 10.01 -4.03
CA ASN A 163 3.36 9.72 -3.62
C ASN A 163 2.58 9.00 -4.72
N ILE A 164 1.49 8.35 -4.33
CA ILE A 164 0.68 7.54 -5.23
C ILE A 164 0.12 8.36 -6.41
N PHE A 165 -0.22 9.64 -6.23
CA PHE A 165 -0.75 10.49 -7.30
C PHE A 165 0.30 10.76 -8.38
N ARG A 166 1.56 10.99 -7.98
CA ARG A 166 2.69 11.12 -8.90
C ARG A 166 2.93 9.82 -9.66
N GLN A 167 2.93 8.68 -8.97
CA GLN A 167 3.14 7.36 -9.56
C GLN A 167 2.05 7.02 -10.58
N LEU A 168 0.78 7.25 -10.25
CA LEU A 168 -0.35 7.04 -11.16
C LEU A 168 -0.25 7.94 -12.40
N LYS A 169 0.08 9.21 -12.22
CA LYS A 169 0.30 10.15 -13.33
C LYS A 169 1.44 9.71 -14.25
N ALA A 170 2.56 9.28 -13.69
CA ALA A 170 3.72 8.80 -14.46
C ALA A 170 3.38 7.52 -15.26
N ALA A 171 2.53 6.66 -14.71
CA ALA A 171 2.04 5.45 -15.36
C ALA A 171 0.89 5.70 -16.37
N GLY A 172 0.40 6.93 -16.50
CA GLY A 172 -0.77 7.26 -17.34
C GLY A 172 -2.09 6.69 -16.80
N LEU A 173 -2.15 6.36 -15.51
CA LEU A 173 -3.34 5.84 -14.84
C LEU A 173 -4.20 6.97 -14.27
N SER A 174 -5.51 6.80 -14.37
CA SER A 174 -6.48 7.76 -13.88
C SER A 174 -6.73 7.60 -12.37
N TRP A 175 -6.97 8.71 -11.68
CA TRP A 175 -7.35 8.70 -10.27
C TRP A 175 -8.40 9.75 -9.96
N LYS A 176 -9.22 9.49 -8.94
CA LYS A 176 -10.09 10.49 -8.31
C LYS A 176 -10.23 10.27 -6.82
N VAL A 177 -10.53 11.36 -6.11
CA VAL A 177 -11.00 11.35 -4.73
C VAL A 177 -12.48 11.72 -4.72
N TYR A 178 -13.33 10.84 -4.20
CA TYR A 178 -14.75 11.04 -3.99
C TYR A 178 -14.99 11.35 -2.51
N ALA A 179 -15.10 12.63 -2.17
CA ALA A 179 -15.24 13.07 -0.78
C ALA A 179 -16.67 13.55 -0.49
N GLN A 180 -17.28 13.00 0.57
CA GLN A 180 -18.60 13.43 1.01
C GLN A 180 -18.51 14.86 1.55
N SER A 181 -19.57 15.63 1.35
CA SER A 181 -19.64 17.05 1.71
C SER A 181 -18.58 17.97 1.07
N LEU A 182 -17.79 17.49 0.09
CA LEU A 182 -16.92 18.36 -0.71
C LEU A 182 -17.79 19.36 -1.49
N PRO A 183 -17.60 20.68 -1.33
CA PRO A 183 -18.59 21.66 -1.80
C PRO A 183 -18.56 21.87 -3.32
N SER A 184 -17.44 21.58 -3.95
CA SER A 184 -17.25 21.71 -5.40
C SER A 184 -16.09 20.85 -5.87
N ILE A 185 -16.08 20.51 -7.16
CA ILE A 185 -14.94 19.87 -7.80
C ILE A 185 -13.69 20.75 -7.63
N GLY A 186 -12.57 20.14 -7.24
CA GLY A 186 -11.29 20.80 -7.04
C GLY A 186 -11.22 21.76 -5.85
N TYR A 187 -12.10 21.62 -4.88
CA TYR A 187 -12.05 22.43 -3.67
C TYR A 187 -10.75 22.19 -2.87
N MET A 188 -9.96 23.26 -2.67
CA MET A 188 -8.66 23.24 -1.97
C MET A 188 -8.70 23.81 -0.55
N GLY A 189 -9.86 24.28 -0.10
CA GLY A 189 -10.02 24.88 1.23
C GLY A 189 -9.95 23.84 2.36
N SER A 190 -9.84 24.32 3.61
CA SER A 190 -9.59 23.46 4.77
C SER A 190 -10.85 22.73 5.27
N GLN A 191 -12.03 23.33 5.16
CA GLN A 191 -13.28 22.75 5.66
C GLN A 191 -14.50 23.37 4.97
N SER A 192 -15.54 22.56 4.73
CA SER A 192 -16.86 23.03 4.32
C SER A 192 -17.93 22.09 4.85
N GLY A 193 -18.81 22.58 5.72
CA GLY A 193 -19.74 21.71 6.45
C GLY A 193 -18.99 20.60 7.19
N ALA A 194 -19.34 19.34 6.88
CA ALA A 194 -18.71 18.15 7.43
C ALA A 194 -17.47 17.68 6.65
N TYR A 195 -17.13 18.27 5.49
CA TYR A 195 -15.88 17.95 4.80
C TYR A 195 -14.70 18.64 5.48
N VAL A 196 -13.63 17.89 5.74
CA VAL A 196 -12.36 18.41 6.25
C VAL A 196 -11.17 17.97 5.38
N LYS A 197 -10.28 18.91 5.08
CA LYS A 197 -9.09 18.66 4.25
C LYS A 197 -8.13 17.63 4.87
N ARG A 198 -8.12 17.49 6.20
CA ARG A 198 -7.25 16.53 6.89
C ARG A 198 -7.59 15.06 6.56
N HIS A 199 -8.79 14.77 6.03
CA HIS A 199 -9.18 13.43 5.58
C HIS A 199 -8.96 13.22 4.07
N ASN A 200 -8.38 14.21 3.38
CA ASN A 200 -8.06 14.11 1.95
C ASN A 200 -6.56 14.31 1.74
N PRO A 201 -5.80 13.27 1.30
CA PRO A 201 -4.35 13.39 1.14
C PRO A 201 -3.95 14.21 -0.09
N ALA A 202 -4.72 14.16 -1.18
CA ALA A 202 -4.38 14.81 -2.45
C ALA A 202 -4.01 16.32 -2.34
N PRO A 203 -4.77 17.19 -1.65
CA PRO A 203 -4.53 18.63 -1.62
C PRO A 203 -3.31 19.06 -0.76
N TRP A 204 -2.51 18.11 -0.26
CA TRP A 204 -1.25 18.38 0.45
C TRP A 204 -0.01 18.23 -0.42
N TYR A 205 -0.10 17.49 -1.52
CA TYR A 205 1.01 17.25 -2.43
C TYR A 205 1.18 18.37 -3.46
N SER A 206 2.43 18.76 -3.69
CA SER A 206 2.82 19.76 -4.69
C SER A 206 2.36 19.41 -6.11
N ASP A 207 2.28 18.12 -6.43
CA ASP A 207 1.74 17.60 -7.70
C ASP A 207 0.30 18.05 -7.97
N VAL A 208 -0.51 18.17 -6.92
CA VAL A 208 -1.92 18.60 -6.98
C VAL A 208 -2.06 20.11 -6.77
N ILE A 209 -1.35 20.66 -5.77
CA ILE A 209 -1.39 22.10 -5.45
C ILE A 209 -1.02 22.94 -6.67
N ASN A 210 -0.01 22.52 -7.44
CA ASN A 210 0.49 23.28 -8.58
C ASN A 210 -0.20 22.94 -9.91
N SER A 211 -1.25 22.13 -9.92
CA SER A 211 -1.93 21.69 -11.15
C SER A 211 -3.45 21.77 -11.01
N ALA A 212 -4.06 22.76 -11.67
CA ALA A 212 -5.52 22.88 -11.73
C ALA A 212 -6.17 21.60 -12.29
N ALA A 213 -5.54 20.92 -13.24
CA ALA A 213 -6.05 19.66 -13.79
C ALA A 213 -6.04 18.51 -12.77
N GLU A 214 -5.03 18.43 -11.89
CA GLU A 214 -5.03 17.45 -10.80
C GLU A 214 -6.05 17.81 -9.72
N GLN A 215 -6.27 19.10 -9.45
CA GLN A 215 -7.32 19.51 -8.51
C GLN A 215 -8.70 19.04 -8.96
N GLN A 216 -9.02 19.09 -10.27
CA GLN A 216 -10.30 18.61 -10.79
C GLN A 216 -10.57 17.11 -10.57
N ARG A 217 -9.58 16.33 -10.10
CA ARG A 217 -9.75 14.92 -9.73
C ARG A 217 -10.30 14.71 -8.32
N MET A 218 -10.39 15.76 -7.51
CA MET A 218 -11.14 15.74 -6.25
C MET A 218 -12.58 16.20 -6.52
N VAL A 219 -13.53 15.31 -6.32
CA VAL A 219 -14.94 15.51 -6.70
C VAL A 219 -15.88 15.27 -5.52
N PRO A 220 -17.06 15.92 -5.49
CA PRO A 220 -18.11 15.56 -4.55
C PRO A 220 -18.47 14.09 -4.68
N PHE A 221 -18.73 13.43 -3.54
CA PHE A 221 -19.03 11.99 -3.48
C PHE A 221 -20.15 11.54 -4.44
N THR A 222 -21.13 12.41 -4.70
CA THR A 222 -22.23 12.16 -5.65
C THR A 222 -21.77 11.81 -7.06
N GLN A 223 -20.55 12.19 -7.44
CA GLN A 223 -19.97 11.85 -8.74
C GLN A 223 -19.68 10.34 -8.90
N LEU A 224 -19.50 9.60 -7.80
CA LEU A 224 -19.22 8.16 -7.84
C LEU A 224 -20.32 7.39 -8.58
N ALA A 225 -21.58 7.66 -8.28
CA ALA A 225 -22.71 7.00 -8.94
C ALA A 225 -22.75 7.28 -10.45
N THR A 226 -22.44 8.52 -10.85
CA THR A 226 -22.35 8.91 -12.27
C THR A 226 -21.23 8.16 -12.97
N ASP A 227 -20.05 8.06 -12.35
CA ASP A 227 -18.89 7.39 -12.94
C ASP A 227 -19.10 5.88 -13.05
N LEU A 228 -19.74 5.25 -12.05
CA LEU A 228 -20.14 3.85 -12.09
C LEU A 228 -21.15 3.58 -13.21
N ALA A 229 -22.20 4.42 -13.32
CA ALA A 229 -23.24 4.26 -14.34
C ALA A 229 -22.70 4.43 -15.77
N ASN A 230 -21.68 5.27 -15.95
CA ASN A 230 -21.07 5.54 -17.25
C ASN A 230 -19.92 4.59 -17.60
N GLY A 231 -19.53 3.69 -16.70
CA GLY A 231 -18.37 2.81 -16.91
C GLY A 231 -17.03 3.56 -16.92
N THR A 232 -16.94 4.68 -16.19
CA THR A 232 -15.77 5.58 -16.16
C THR A 232 -15.15 5.70 -14.77
N LEU A 233 -15.24 4.63 -13.97
CA LEU A 233 -14.53 4.56 -12.70
C LEU A 233 -13.00 4.72 -12.95
N PRO A 234 -12.27 5.53 -12.17
CA PRO A 234 -10.82 5.67 -12.32
C PRO A 234 -10.04 4.42 -11.95
N ASN A 235 -8.82 4.28 -12.44
CA ASN A 235 -7.93 3.18 -12.06
C ASN A 235 -7.65 3.14 -10.56
N TYR A 236 -7.56 4.32 -9.92
CA TYR A 236 -7.43 4.44 -8.48
C TYR A 236 -8.45 5.43 -7.92
N SER A 237 -9.35 4.94 -7.06
CA SER A 237 -10.39 5.76 -6.45
C SER A 237 -10.20 5.78 -4.94
N ILE A 238 -10.27 6.97 -4.34
CA ILE A 238 -10.34 7.11 -2.88
C ILE A 238 -11.76 7.57 -2.53
N ILE A 239 -12.42 6.90 -1.59
CA ILE A 239 -13.71 7.30 -1.04
C ILE A 239 -13.48 7.77 0.39
N ILE A 240 -13.92 8.99 0.68
CA ILE A 240 -13.79 9.63 2.00
C ILE A 240 -15.20 10.01 2.49
N PRO A 241 -15.76 9.30 3.48
CA PRO A 241 -16.92 9.76 4.23
C PRO A 241 -16.64 11.10 4.92
N ASP A 242 -17.69 11.87 5.19
CA ASP A 242 -17.54 13.10 5.97
C ASP A 242 -17.58 12.81 7.47
N LEU A 243 -17.37 13.85 8.30
CA LEU A 243 -17.32 13.70 9.76
C LEU A 243 -18.53 12.96 10.36
N GLN A 244 -19.70 12.97 9.71
CA GLN A 244 -20.87 12.29 10.26
C GLN A 244 -20.89 10.78 9.98
N ASN A 245 -20.18 10.34 8.94
CA ASN A 245 -20.21 8.96 8.46
C ASN A 245 -18.83 8.29 8.45
N ASP A 246 -17.80 8.94 8.98
CA ASP A 246 -16.43 8.41 9.07
C ASP A 246 -16.19 7.55 10.33
N ALA A 247 -17.26 7.24 11.07
CA ALA A 247 -17.25 6.57 12.37
C ALA A 247 -16.64 7.37 13.53
N HIS A 248 -15.92 8.47 13.32
CA HIS A 248 -15.22 9.18 14.39
C HIS A 248 -16.06 10.25 15.09
N ASP A 249 -16.63 11.21 14.35
CA ASP A 249 -17.51 12.22 14.95
C ASP A 249 -18.98 11.73 14.97
N GLY A 250 -19.33 10.83 14.05
CA GLY A 250 -20.59 10.12 13.99
C GLY A 250 -20.67 8.89 14.92
N THR A 251 -21.41 7.88 14.47
CA THR A 251 -21.48 6.58 15.16
C THR A 251 -21.06 5.46 14.23
N LEU A 252 -20.51 4.37 14.80
CA LEU A 252 -20.18 3.14 14.07
C LEU A 252 -21.35 2.63 13.21
N ALA A 253 -22.58 2.69 13.74
CA ALA A 253 -23.77 2.25 13.00
C ALA A 253 -24.07 3.14 11.78
N GLN A 254 -23.90 4.47 11.91
CA GLN A 254 -24.09 5.38 10.77
C GLN A 254 -23.05 5.17 9.69
N ALA A 255 -21.79 4.97 10.07
CA ALA A 255 -20.72 4.63 9.15
C ALA A 255 -20.97 3.28 8.45
N ASP A 256 -21.39 2.24 9.20
CA ASP A 256 -21.70 0.93 8.63
C ASP A 256 -22.87 0.99 7.64
N ASP A 257 -23.93 1.74 7.98
CA ASP A 257 -25.05 2.01 7.08
C ASP A 257 -24.59 2.76 5.82
N PHE A 258 -23.76 3.79 5.97
CA PHE A 258 -23.18 4.53 4.85
C PHE A 258 -22.40 3.59 3.91
N LEU A 259 -21.49 2.79 4.46
CA LEU A 259 -20.72 1.80 3.70
C LEU A 259 -21.64 0.79 3.00
N SER A 260 -22.64 0.26 3.71
CA SER A 260 -23.56 -0.72 3.14
C SER A 260 -24.34 -0.19 1.93
N VAL A 261 -24.74 1.08 1.95
CA VAL A 261 -25.51 1.71 0.88
C VAL A 261 -24.62 2.12 -0.28
N HIS A 262 -23.42 2.60 0.01
CA HIS A 262 -22.61 3.33 -0.95
C HIS A 262 -21.41 2.55 -1.50
N VAL A 263 -20.88 1.59 -0.76
CA VAL A 263 -19.79 0.71 -1.20
C VAL A 263 -20.34 -0.55 -1.86
N SER A 264 -21.49 -1.08 -1.43
CA SER A 264 -22.11 -2.25 -2.07
C SER A 264 -22.26 -2.11 -3.61
N PRO A 265 -22.67 -0.96 -4.17
CA PRO A 265 -22.74 -0.80 -5.63
C PRO A 265 -21.37 -0.87 -6.33
N VAL A 266 -20.29 -0.47 -5.64
CA VAL A 266 -18.92 -0.57 -6.18
C VAL A 266 -18.53 -2.05 -6.34
N LEU A 267 -18.87 -2.90 -5.37
CA LEU A 267 -18.62 -4.34 -5.43
C LEU A 267 -19.43 -5.07 -6.52
N GLN A 268 -20.47 -4.43 -7.06
CA GLN A 268 -21.28 -4.96 -8.17
C GLN A 268 -20.85 -4.40 -9.53
N TYR A 269 -19.85 -3.53 -9.56
CA TYR A 269 -19.35 -2.98 -10.80
C TYR A 269 -18.72 -4.10 -11.63
N PRO A 270 -19.05 -4.29 -12.92
CA PRO A 270 -18.69 -5.50 -13.69
C PRO A 270 -17.19 -5.83 -13.81
N GLN A 271 -16.31 -4.92 -13.40
CA GLN A 271 -14.86 -5.10 -13.41
C GLN A 271 -14.31 -5.54 -12.03
N PHE A 272 -15.17 -5.73 -11.02
CA PHE A 272 -14.86 -6.29 -9.70
C PHE A 272 -15.47 -7.67 -9.50
#